data_AF-A0A841SY86-F1
#
_entry.id   AF-A0A841SY86-F1
#
_cell.length_a   1.000
_cell.length_b   1.000
_cell.length_c   1.000
_cell.angle_alpha   90.00
_cell.angle_beta   90.00
_cell.angle_gamma   90.00
#
_symmetry.space_group_name_H-M   'P 1'
#
loop_
_entity.id
_entity.type
_entity.pdbx_description
1 polymer ?
#
loop_
_entity_poly.entity_id
_entity_poly.type
_entity_poly.pdbx_seq_one_letter_code
_entity_poly.pdbx_strand_id
1 'polypeptide(L)'
;MNFSLYLGHTFLQRTLHSMQFTHLFVRVKLKQLVVYSIEDGKEAPRAIFTQLDRHEYTLKIVGPKGTHQLTPFVGTLAELIPILTTKLHFVLVRWIEH
;
A
#
# COMPACT_ATOMS: atom_id res chain seq x y z
N MET A 1 9.17 1.77 17.48
CA MET A 1 8.61 1.31 16.19
C MET A 1 8.53 -0.22 16.24
N ASN A 2 7.39 -0.84 15.90
CA ASN A 2 7.23 -2.29 15.92
C ASN A 2 8.15 -2.93 14.85
N PHE A 3 9.03 -3.85 15.24
CA PHE A 3 10.00 -4.48 14.34
C PHE A 3 9.32 -5.17 13.14
N SER A 4 8.16 -5.80 13.35
CA SER A 4 7.39 -6.41 12.25
C SER A 4 6.92 -5.40 11.21
N LEU A 5 6.48 -4.21 11.63
CA LEU A 5 6.07 -3.15 10.71
C LEU A 5 7.27 -2.55 9.95
N TYR A 6 8.43 -2.46 10.58
CA TYR A 6 9.65 -2.00 9.92
C TYR A 6 10.11 -2.98 8.82
N LEU A 7 10.08 -4.28 9.11
CA LEU A 7 10.36 -5.31 8.12
C LEU A 7 9.31 -5.29 6.99
N GLY A 8 8.03 -5.19 7.34
CA GLY A 8 6.94 -5.10 6.38
C GLY A 8 7.05 -3.88 5.45
N HIS A 9 7.43 -2.72 6.01
CA HIS A 9 7.74 -1.51 5.24
C HIS A 9 8.86 -1.76 4.23
N THR A 10 10.00 -2.30 4.70
CA THR A 10 11.18 -2.51 3.85
C THR A 10 10.89 -3.51 2.73
N PHE A 11 10.16 -4.59 3.06
CA PHE A 11 9.73 -5.59 2.09
C PHE A 11 8.79 -5.00 1.04
N LEU A 12 7.71 -4.32 1.47
CA LEU A 12 6.73 -3.73 0.56
C LEU A 12 7.36 -2.67 -0.35
N GLN A 13 8.20 -1.78 0.19
CA GLN A 13 8.89 -0.74 -0.56
C GLN A 13 9.77 -1.34 -1.66
N ARG A 14 10.60 -2.33 -1.30
CA ARG A 14 11.51 -2.99 -2.26
C ARG A 14 10.74 -3.72 -3.35
N THR A 15 9.66 -4.41 -2.99
CA THR A 15 8.84 -5.16 -3.97
C THR A 15 8.14 -4.22 -4.95
N LEU A 16 7.58 -3.09 -4.48
CA LEU A 16 6.98 -2.10 -5.40
C LEU A 16 8.02 -1.54 -6.38
N HIS A 17 9.21 -1.22 -5.88
CA HIS A 17 10.28 -0.66 -6.71
C HIS A 17 10.90 -1.67 -7.68
N SER A 18 11.06 -2.93 -7.29
CA SER A 18 11.52 -3.99 -8.21
C SER A 18 10.51 -4.26 -9.34
N MET A 19 9.22 -4.00 -9.08
CA MET A 19 8.14 -4.05 -10.05
C MET A 19 7.95 -2.72 -10.83
N GLN A 20 8.95 -1.83 -10.79
CA GLN A 20 8.97 -0.55 -11.51
C GLN A 20 7.95 0.51 -11.04
N PHE A 21 7.22 0.28 -9.94
CA PHE A 21 6.38 1.32 -9.31
C PHE A 21 7.23 2.29 -8.47
N THR A 22 8.22 2.94 -9.09
CA THR A 22 9.22 3.79 -8.41
C THR A 22 8.66 5.09 -7.88
N HIS A 23 7.51 5.54 -8.39
CA HIS A 23 6.77 6.71 -7.89
C HIS A 23 5.99 6.43 -6.59
N LEU A 24 5.94 5.17 -6.15
CA LEU A 24 5.27 4.77 -4.92
C LEU A 24 6.25 4.71 -3.75
N PHE A 25 5.77 5.18 -2.61
CA PHE A 25 6.44 5.16 -1.34
C PHE A 25 5.58 4.44 -0.31
N VAL A 26 6.23 3.88 0.69
CA VAL A 26 5.60 3.21 1.82
C VAL A 26 5.97 3.97 3.07
N ARG A 27 5.01 4.22 3.94
CA ARG A 27 5.27 4.73 5.28
C ARG A 27 4.53 3.92 6.33
N VAL A 28 5.11 3.88 7.52
CA VAL A 28 4.46 3.29 8.70
C VAL A 28 3.65 4.36 9.42
N LYS A 29 2.36 4.09 9.67
CA LYS A 29 1.49 4.94 10.50
C LYS A 29 0.73 4.07 11.49
N LEU A 30 0.98 4.22 12.79
CA LEU A 30 0.38 3.37 13.83
C LEU A 30 0.63 1.87 13.54
N LYS A 31 -0.43 1.10 13.25
CA LYS A 31 -0.40 -0.32 12.86
C LYS A 31 -0.56 -0.51 11.34
N GLN A 32 -0.25 0.50 10.54
CA GLN A 32 -0.52 0.50 9.10
C GLN A 32 0.75 0.69 8.29
N LEU A 33 0.81 0.00 7.15
CA LEU A 33 1.69 0.34 6.04
C LEU A 33 0.84 1.04 5.00
N VAL A 34 1.16 2.30 4.73
CA VAL A 34 0.45 3.13 3.75
C VAL A 34 1.32 3.23 2.52
N VAL A 35 0.81 2.73 1.40
CA VAL A 35 1.37 2.97 0.07
C VAL A 35 0.79 4.28 -0.43
N TYR A 36 1.65 5.20 -0.87
CA TYR A 36 1.25 6.51 -1.37
C TYR A 36 2.15 6.96 -2.51
N SER A 37 1.65 7.87 -3.33
CA SER A 37 2.46 8.65 -4.27
C SER A 37 2.51 10.12 -3.85
N ILE A 38 3.33 10.91 -4.54
CA ILE A 38 3.29 12.37 -4.45
C ILE A 38 2.62 12.91 -5.71
N GLU A 39 1.46 13.54 -5.55
CA GLU A 39 0.71 14.22 -6.62
C GLU A 39 0.54 15.69 -6.20
N ASP A 40 0.89 16.63 -7.08
CA ASP A 40 0.82 18.08 -6.81
C ASP A 40 1.46 18.51 -5.47
N GLY A 41 2.60 17.88 -5.15
CA GLY A 41 3.35 18.13 -3.91
C GLY A 41 2.68 17.59 -2.64
N LYS A 42 1.62 16.80 -2.76
CA LYS A 42 0.88 16.21 -1.63
C LYS A 42 0.94 14.70 -1.66
N GLU A 43 0.93 14.08 -0.48
CA GLU A 43 0.77 12.63 -0.39
C GLU A 43 -0.63 12.22 -0.86
N ALA A 44 -0.68 11.30 -1.83
CA ALA A 44 -1.88 10.65 -2.30
C ALA A 44 -1.83 9.17 -1.90
N PRO A 45 -2.52 8.76 -0.80
CA PRO A 45 -2.61 7.36 -0.40
C PRO A 45 -3.25 6.52 -1.50
N ARG A 46 -2.69 5.34 -1.75
CA ARG A 46 -3.15 4.38 -2.77
C ARG A 46 -3.71 3.12 -2.12
N ALA A 47 -2.97 2.54 -1.20
CA ALA A 47 -3.36 1.33 -0.49
C ALA A 47 -2.89 1.38 0.96
N ILE A 48 -3.63 0.69 1.83
CA ILE A 48 -3.35 0.63 3.25
C ILE A 48 -3.42 -0.82 3.70
N PHE A 49 -2.31 -1.33 4.23
CA PHE A 49 -2.23 -2.61 4.90
C PHE A 49 -2.36 -2.37 6.40
N THR A 50 -3.45 -2.81 7.02
CA THR A 50 -3.63 -2.67 8.48
C THR A 50 -3.26 -3.98 9.15
N GLN A 51 -2.26 -3.96 10.01
CA GLN A 51 -1.78 -5.12 10.77
C GLN A 51 -2.85 -5.57 11.78
N LEU A 52 -3.31 -6.81 11.64
CA LEU A 52 -4.20 -7.48 12.59
C LEU A 52 -3.37 -8.19 13.67
N ASP A 53 -2.34 -8.91 13.24
CA ASP A 53 -1.37 -9.62 14.10
C ASP A 53 0.04 -9.56 13.48
N ARG A 54 1.05 -10.20 14.08
CA ARG A 54 2.46 -10.11 13.68
C ARG A 54 2.72 -10.30 12.17
N HIS A 55 1.96 -11.18 11.52
CA HIS A 55 2.14 -11.50 10.10
C HIS A 55 0.89 -11.28 9.26
N GLU A 56 -0.25 -10.93 9.86
CA GLU A 56 -1.54 -10.84 9.19
C GLU A 56 -1.98 -9.40 9.02
N TYR A 57 -2.49 -9.07 7.83
CA TYR A 57 -2.89 -7.75 7.42
C TYR A 57 -4.24 -7.79 6.71
N THR A 58 -4.98 -6.68 6.78
CA THR A 58 -6.10 -6.41 5.87
C THR A 58 -5.69 -5.39 4.83
N LEU A 59 -6.19 -5.53 3.60
CA LEU A 59 -5.96 -4.58 2.52
C LEU A 59 -7.14 -3.63 2.33
N LYS A 60 -6.86 -2.33 2.25
CA LYS A 60 -7.80 -1.30 1.82
C LYS A 60 -7.20 -0.54 0.65
N ILE A 61 -8.05 -0.08 -0.27
CA ILE A 61 -7.64 0.80 -1.37
C ILE A 61 -8.20 2.20 -1.16
N VAL A 62 -7.54 3.20 -1.74
CA VAL A 62 -7.91 4.60 -1.66
C VAL A 62 -8.06 5.14 -3.07
N GLY A 63 -9.23 5.68 -3.38
CA GLY A 63 -9.52 6.27 -4.69
C GLY A 63 -9.05 7.73 -4.81
N PRO A 64 -9.11 8.31 -6.03
CA PRO A 64 -8.70 9.68 -6.36
C PRO A 64 -9.19 10.79 -5.43
N LYS A 65 -10.39 10.63 -4.88
CA LYS A 65 -11.02 11.61 -4.00
C LYS A 65 -10.77 11.33 -2.50
N GLY A 66 -9.79 10.49 -2.19
CA GLY A 66 -9.53 10.00 -0.83
C GLY A 66 -10.57 9.01 -0.32
N THR A 67 -11.41 8.45 -1.20
CA THR A 67 -12.46 7.48 -0.81
C THR A 67 -11.82 6.15 -0.44
N HIS A 68 -11.99 5.74 0.82
CA HIS A 68 -11.51 4.46 1.31
C HIS A 68 -12.48 3.34 0.92
N GLN A 69 -11.98 2.30 0.28
CA GLN A 69 -12.73 1.09 -0.03
C GLN A 69 -12.09 -0.10 0.67
N LEU A 70 -12.91 -0.79 1.48
CA LEU A 70 -12.51 -2.05 2.10
C LEU A 70 -12.45 -3.13 1.02
N THR A 71 -11.41 -3.95 1.07
CA THR A 71 -11.34 -5.19 0.28
C THR A 71 -11.59 -6.38 1.20
N PRO A 72 -12.09 -7.52 0.68
CA PRO A 72 -12.24 -8.73 1.48
C PRO A 72 -10.91 -9.47 1.71
N PHE A 73 -9.77 -8.90 1.28
CA PHE A 73 -8.48 -9.59 1.32
C PHE A 73 -7.81 -9.42 2.68
N VAL A 74 -7.52 -10.56 3.30
CA VAL A 74 -6.78 -10.72 4.55
C VAL A 74 -5.70 -11.75 4.34
N GLY A 75 -4.51 -11.51 4.89
CA GLY A 75 -3.39 -12.45 4.80
C GLY A 75 -2.05 -11.78 5.08
N THR A 76 -0.98 -12.48 4.74
CA THR A 76 0.38 -11.96 4.85
C THR A 76 0.69 -10.92 3.78
N LEU A 77 1.72 -10.11 3.98
CA LEU A 77 2.18 -9.17 2.94
C LEU A 77 2.57 -9.91 1.65
N ALA A 78 3.15 -11.10 1.75
CA ALA A 78 3.54 -11.90 0.58
C ALA A 78 2.32 -12.33 -0.26
N GLU A 79 1.16 -12.54 0.37
CA GLU A 79 -0.09 -12.90 -0.32
C GLU A 79 -0.84 -11.67 -0.85
N LEU A 80 -0.85 -10.59 -0.08
CA LEU A 80 -1.61 -9.38 -0.41
C LEU A 80 -0.92 -8.51 -1.47
N ILE A 81 0.42 -8.49 -1.54
CA ILE A 81 1.14 -7.71 -2.55
C ILE A 81 0.77 -8.16 -3.97
N PRO A 82 0.85 -9.46 -4.33
CA PRO A 82 0.39 -9.92 -5.64
C PRO A 82 -1.03 -9.50 -5.96
N ILE A 83 -1.95 -9.53 -4.98
CA ILE A 83 -3.33 -9.06 -5.16
C ILE A 83 -3.35 -7.57 -5.51
N LEU A 84 -2.60 -6.74 -4.77
CA LEU A 84 -2.49 -5.31 -5.02
C LEU A 84 -1.88 -5.00 -6.39
N THR A 85 -0.83 -5.71 -6.79
CA THR A 85 -0.07 -5.42 -8.01
C THR A 85 -0.62 -6.07 -9.27
N THR A 86 -1.59 -7.00 -9.15
CA THR A 86 -2.22 -7.65 -10.31
C THR A 86 -3.70 -7.27 -10.41
N LYS A 87 -4.53 -7.71 -9.45
CA LYS A 87 -5.98 -7.53 -9.46
C LYS A 87 -6.39 -6.08 -9.22
N LEU A 88 -5.61 -5.34 -8.42
CA LEU A 88 -5.89 -3.96 -8.04
C LEU A 88 -4.84 -2.98 -8.58
N HIS A 89 -4.12 -3.34 -9.64
CA HIS A 89 -3.02 -2.55 -10.19
C HIS A 89 -3.45 -1.13 -10.57
N PHE A 90 -4.71 -0.93 -10.98
CA PHE A 90 -5.28 0.37 -11.32
C PHE A 90 -5.22 1.40 -10.17
N VAL A 91 -5.05 0.95 -8.92
CA VAL A 91 -4.92 1.84 -7.75
C VAL A 91 -3.50 2.43 -7.65
N LEU A 92 -2.52 1.75 -8.24
CA LEU A 92 -1.09 2.06 -8.15
C LEU A 92 -0.61 3.07 -9.20
N VAL A 93 -1.39 3.30 -10.26
CA VAL A 93 -1.03 4.25 -11.32
C VAL A 93 -1.17 5.69 -10.83
N ARG A 94 -0.36 6.62 -11.35
CA ARG A 94 -0.52 8.04 -11.06
C ARG A 94 -1.93 8.51 -11.41
N TRP A 95 -2.46 9.44 -10.62
CA TRP A 95 -3.73 10.06 -10.98
C TRP A 95 -3.41 11.11 -12.02
N ILE A 96 -3.87 10.88 -13.24
CA ILE A 96 -3.81 11.89 -14.30
C ILE A 96 -5.04 12.75 -14.10
N GLU A 97 -4.85 13.98 -13.63
CA GLU A 97 -5.90 15.00 -13.72
C GLU A 97 -6.12 15.30 -15.21
N HIS A 98 -7.35 15.09 -15.69
CA HIS A 98 -7.82 15.61 -16.98
C HIS A 98 -8.47 16.97 -16.77
#